data_AF-A0AAU2KT88-F1
#
_entry.id   AF-A0AAU2KT88-F1
#
_cell.length_a   1.000
_cell.length_b   1.000
_cell.length_c   1.000
_cell.angle_alpha   90.00
_cell.angle_beta   90.00
_cell.angle_gamma   90.00
#
_symmetry.space_group_name_H-M   'P 1'
#
loop_
_entity.id
_entity.type
_entity.pdbx_description
1 polymer ?
#
loop_
_entity_poly.entity_id
_entity_poly.type
_entity_poly.pdbx_seq_one_letter_code
_entity_poly.pdbx_strand_id
1 'polypeptide(L)'
;MNATVSYAYAVARDADGSLEEALSGLPGVAEATVHLVRVEHSDDVVVAVSPVPERDFQEAALRAHLEDLDWLESVARAHHRVIEALAARTAVLPLRLATVYLDDERVRLMLRARREAFADRLTDLAAQVEWGVKIYVEAAAEAEGPAGPPTDAGLTPGRAYLSRRRAQRNAREDAYRGAEQAAERVEAAARAYAVDRVQHRPQQGELARGPGENVINDAYLVPLRQAEDFRADVMQAAEGLPGVRVEVTGPWAPYSFATLTEAEPLRRATP
;
A
#
# COMPACT_ATOMS: atom_id res chain seq x y z
N MET A 1 2.04 -1.60 36.81
CA MET A 1 1.61 -2.14 35.50
C MET A 1 1.68 -0.98 34.54
N ASN A 2 2.43 -1.10 33.45
CA ASN A 2 2.41 -0.08 32.40
C ASN A 2 1.04 -0.16 31.73
N ALA A 3 0.34 0.96 31.61
CA ALA A 3 -0.95 0.99 30.93
C ALA A 3 -0.78 0.62 29.45
N THR A 4 -1.71 -0.17 28.93
CA THR A 4 -1.70 -0.69 27.57
C THR A 4 -2.99 -0.35 26.85
N VAL A 5 -2.90 -0.19 25.54
CA VAL A 5 -4.04 -0.05 24.63
C VAL A 5 -4.04 -1.21 23.63
N SER A 6 -5.19 -1.52 23.05
CA SER A 6 -5.33 -2.57 22.04
C SER A 6 -5.03 -2.00 20.65
N TYR A 7 -3.91 -2.40 20.06
CA TYR A 7 -3.56 -2.11 18.67
C TYR A 7 -4.31 -3.07 17.76
N ALA A 8 -5.08 -2.55 16.80
CA ALA A 8 -5.89 -3.37 15.88
C ALA A 8 -5.25 -3.43 14.48
N TYR A 9 -5.07 -4.65 13.97
CA TYR A 9 -4.37 -4.91 12.71
C TYR A 9 -5.35 -5.02 11.54
N ALA A 10 -6.31 -5.93 11.64
CA ALA A 10 -7.26 -6.22 10.58
C ALA A 10 -8.52 -6.86 11.15
N VAL A 11 -9.62 -6.69 10.42
CA VAL A 11 -10.82 -7.53 10.58
C VAL A 11 -10.69 -8.70 9.61
N ALA A 12 -11.02 -9.91 10.03
CA ALA A 12 -10.86 -11.12 9.23
C ALA A 12 -12.05 -12.07 9.41
N ARG A 13 -12.19 -13.04 8.50
CA ARG A 13 -13.15 -14.13 8.63
C ARG A 13 -12.48 -15.41 9.13
N ASP A 14 -12.85 -15.87 10.31
CA ASP A 14 -12.37 -17.06 11.01
C ASP A 14 -13.45 -18.15 11.06
N ALA A 15 -13.90 -18.60 9.88
CA ALA A 15 -15.03 -19.53 9.78
C ALA A 15 -14.72 -20.93 10.34
N ASP A 16 -13.45 -21.34 10.33
CA ASP A 16 -12.99 -22.66 10.79
C ASP A 16 -12.21 -22.62 12.12
N GLY A 17 -12.02 -21.43 12.71
CA GLY A 17 -11.27 -21.26 13.95
C GLY A 17 -9.75 -21.43 13.79
N SER A 18 -9.23 -21.43 12.56
CA SER A 18 -7.82 -21.70 12.27
C SER A 18 -6.90 -20.49 12.46
N LEU A 19 -7.44 -19.28 12.58
CA LEU A 19 -6.61 -18.07 12.59
C LEU A 19 -5.73 -17.93 13.84
N GLU A 20 -6.12 -18.50 14.99
CA GLU A 20 -5.28 -18.50 16.18
C GLU A 20 -3.98 -19.29 15.95
N GLU A 21 -4.03 -20.39 15.21
CA GLU A 21 -2.84 -21.17 14.85
C GLU A 21 -1.92 -20.36 13.93
N ALA A 22 -2.49 -19.66 12.94
CA ALA A 22 -1.74 -18.83 12.01
C ALA A 22 -1.02 -17.64 12.68
N LEU A 23 -1.58 -17.13 13.79
CA LEU A 23 -1.00 -16.04 14.57
C LEU A 23 -0.09 -16.51 15.69
N SER A 24 -0.10 -17.81 16.02
CA SER A 24 0.67 -18.36 17.13
C SER A 24 2.17 -18.13 16.94
N GLY A 25 2.80 -17.47 17.91
CA GLY A 25 4.23 -17.16 17.88
C GLY A 25 4.62 -16.04 16.91
N LEU A 26 3.67 -15.42 16.21
CA LEU A 26 3.92 -14.25 15.36
C LEU A 26 3.96 -12.98 16.24
N PRO A 27 5.11 -12.29 16.33
CA PRO A 27 5.18 -11.05 17.10
C PRO A 27 4.47 -9.92 16.37
N GLY A 28 3.55 -9.27 17.09
CA GLY A 28 2.94 -8.02 16.67
C GLY A 28 3.85 -6.81 16.92
N VAL A 29 3.26 -5.63 16.80
CA VAL A 29 3.86 -4.35 17.16
C VAL A 29 4.33 -4.38 18.62
N ALA A 30 5.52 -3.83 18.87
CA ALA A 30 6.19 -3.88 20.17
C ALA A 30 6.45 -5.31 20.68
N GLU A 31 6.62 -6.28 19.76
CA GLU A 31 6.82 -7.71 20.05
C GLU A 31 5.67 -8.34 20.87
N ALA A 32 4.50 -7.70 20.86
CA ALA A 32 3.34 -8.15 21.62
C ALA A 32 2.71 -9.38 20.96
N THR A 33 2.23 -10.30 21.79
CA THR A 33 1.45 -11.46 21.31
C THR A 33 0.15 -10.97 20.67
N VAL A 34 -0.12 -11.43 19.45
CA VAL A 34 -1.35 -11.14 18.73
C VAL A 34 -2.42 -12.14 19.17
N HIS A 35 -3.64 -11.65 19.39
CA HIS A 35 -4.81 -12.47 19.71
C HIS A 35 -6.05 -11.97 18.98
N LEU A 36 -7.08 -12.82 18.94
CA LEU A 36 -8.34 -12.51 18.27
C LEU A 36 -9.38 -11.99 19.25
N VAL A 37 -10.08 -10.93 18.86
CA VAL A 37 -11.26 -10.42 19.54
C VAL A 37 -12.49 -10.73 18.68
N ARG A 38 -13.50 -11.35 19.29
CA ARG A 38 -14.82 -11.63 18.71
C ARG A 38 -15.94 -11.18 19.64
N VAL A 39 -17.14 -10.93 19.10
CA VAL A 39 -18.29 -10.50 19.91
C VAL A 39 -18.88 -11.70 20.66
N GLU A 40 -19.15 -12.79 19.93
CA GLU A 40 -19.61 -14.07 20.49
C GLU A 40 -18.72 -15.21 20.00
N HIS A 41 -18.69 -16.34 20.73
CA HIS A 41 -17.83 -17.48 20.39
C HIS A 41 -18.16 -18.11 19.04
N SER A 42 -19.41 -18.00 18.59
CA SER A 42 -19.89 -18.52 17.31
C SER A 42 -19.72 -17.55 16.13
N ASP A 43 -19.25 -16.33 16.36
CA ASP A 43 -19.04 -15.37 15.28
C ASP A 43 -17.78 -15.70 14.48
N ASP A 44 -17.90 -15.64 13.15
CA ASP A 44 -16.81 -15.82 12.21
C ASP A 44 -16.07 -14.52 11.89
N VAL A 45 -16.63 -13.35 12.24
CA VAL A 45 -15.94 -12.06 12.06
C VAL A 45 -15.13 -11.72 13.33
N VAL A 46 -13.82 -11.57 13.16
CA VAL A 46 -12.86 -11.33 14.25
C VAL A 46 -11.99 -10.10 13.95
N VAL A 47 -11.40 -9.52 14.99
CA VAL A 47 -10.29 -8.54 14.85
C VAL A 47 -9.04 -9.13 15.46
N ALA A 48 -7.94 -9.12 14.70
CA ALA A 48 -6.62 -9.39 15.26
C ALA A 48 -6.10 -8.13 15.96
N VAL A 49 -5.70 -8.27 17.23
CA VAL A 49 -5.20 -7.19 18.07
C VAL A 49 -3.98 -7.63 18.87
N SER A 50 -3.25 -6.67 19.45
CA SER A 50 -2.23 -6.95 20.47
C SER A 50 -2.13 -5.78 21.46
N PRO A 51 -1.72 -6.03 22.72
CA PRO A 51 -1.52 -4.96 23.69
C PRO A 51 -0.22 -4.20 23.38
N VAL A 52 -0.29 -2.87 23.27
CA VAL A 52 0.88 -2.00 23.09
C VAL A 52 0.98 -0.96 24.23
N PRO A 53 2.17 -0.46 24.58
CA PRO A 53 2.32 0.53 25.64
C PRO A 53 1.55 1.82 25.30
N GLU A 54 0.62 2.23 26.18
CA GLU A 54 -0.23 3.40 25.93
C GLU A 54 0.59 4.66 25.64
N ARG A 55 1.68 4.86 26.39
CA ARG A 55 2.58 6.01 26.28
C ARG A 55 3.14 6.25 24.87
N ASP A 56 3.32 5.20 24.07
CA ASP A 56 3.93 5.30 22.74
C ASP A 56 2.87 5.56 21.66
N PHE A 57 1.58 5.34 21.98
CA PHE A 57 0.44 5.44 21.07
C PHE A 57 -0.57 6.55 21.45
N GLN A 58 -0.26 7.36 22.46
CA GLN A 58 -0.97 8.62 22.71
C GLN A 58 -0.68 9.62 21.59
N GLU A 59 -1.66 10.47 21.25
CA GLU A 59 -1.63 11.35 20.07
C GLU A 59 -0.31 12.13 19.91
N ALA A 60 0.19 12.76 20.97
CA ALA A 60 1.42 13.54 20.93
C ALA A 60 2.68 12.67 20.72
N ALA A 61 2.76 11.53 21.40
CA ALA A 61 3.88 10.59 21.28
C ALA A 61 3.87 9.91 19.92
N LEU A 62 2.69 9.46 19.47
CA LEU A 62 2.51 8.87 18.15
C LEU A 62 2.94 9.85 17.05
N ARG A 63 2.56 11.12 17.15
CA ARG A 63 3.01 12.13 16.18
C ARG A 63 4.53 12.27 16.12
N ALA A 64 5.20 12.31 17.28
CA ALA A 64 6.66 12.35 17.33
C ALA A 64 7.30 11.06 16.78
N HIS A 65 6.73 9.91 17.09
CA HIS A 65 7.19 8.62 16.58
C HIS A 65 6.96 8.43 15.08
N LEU A 66 5.92 9.06 14.49
CA LEU A 66 5.71 9.08 13.05
C LEU A 66 6.77 9.91 12.29
N GLU A 67 7.52 10.77 12.99
CA GLU A 67 8.69 11.48 12.45
C GLU A 67 9.98 10.65 12.61
N ASP A 68 9.97 9.59 13.43
CA ASP A 68 11.05 8.62 13.58
C ASP A 68 10.87 7.48 12.55
N LEU A 69 11.70 7.51 11.50
CA LEU A 69 11.62 6.56 10.39
C LEU A 69 11.91 5.12 10.83
N ASP A 70 12.82 4.89 11.78
CA ASP A 70 13.19 3.54 12.22
C ASP A 70 12.06 2.93 13.05
N TRP A 71 11.45 3.73 13.93
CA TRP A 71 10.27 3.31 14.67
C TRP A 71 9.08 3.04 13.74
N LEU A 72 8.81 3.94 12.81
CA LEU A 72 7.72 3.80 11.85
C LEU A 72 7.91 2.56 10.97
N GLU A 73 9.12 2.32 10.48
CA GLU A 73 9.44 1.12 9.70
C GLU A 73 9.20 -0.15 10.53
N SER A 74 9.65 -0.19 11.78
CA SER A 74 9.43 -1.33 12.68
C SER A 74 7.93 -1.61 12.89
N VAL A 75 7.15 -0.57 13.20
CA VAL A 75 5.70 -0.69 13.40
C VAL A 75 4.99 -1.11 12.11
N ALA A 76 5.35 -0.54 10.96
CA ALA A 76 4.78 -0.89 9.66
C ALA A 76 5.08 -2.35 9.28
N ARG A 77 6.32 -2.81 9.48
CA ARG A 77 6.70 -4.21 9.22
C ARG A 77 5.97 -5.19 10.12
N ALA A 78 5.86 -4.91 11.41
CA ALA A 78 5.11 -5.76 12.34
C ALA A 78 3.62 -5.80 11.98
N HIS A 79 3.02 -4.63 11.69
CA HIS A 79 1.64 -4.53 11.25
C HIS A 79 1.38 -5.33 9.96
N HIS A 80 2.26 -5.19 8.96
CA HIS A 80 2.12 -5.89 7.69
C HIS A 80 2.24 -7.41 7.85
N ARG A 81 3.21 -7.91 8.62
CA ARG A 81 3.38 -9.36 8.86
C ARG A 81 2.13 -10.02 9.42
N VAL A 82 1.45 -9.37 10.37
CA VAL A 82 0.19 -9.89 10.94
C VAL A 82 -0.89 -9.98 9.87
N ILE A 83 -1.01 -8.95 9.03
CA ILE A 83 -2.02 -8.91 7.96
C ILE A 83 -1.73 -9.95 6.88
N GLU A 84 -0.48 -10.12 6.47
CA GLU A 84 -0.08 -11.13 5.49
C GLU A 84 -0.36 -12.55 6.00
N ALA A 85 -0.08 -12.83 7.28
CA ALA A 85 -0.38 -14.12 7.89
C ALA A 85 -1.87 -14.45 7.85
N LEU A 86 -2.73 -13.45 8.10
CA LEU A 86 -4.18 -13.59 7.99
C LEU A 86 -4.65 -13.72 6.54
N ALA A 87 -4.13 -12.88 5.64
CA ALA A 87 -4.48 -12.87 4.22
C ALA A 87 -4.11 -14.19 3.51
N ALA A 88 -3.09 -14.88 3.99
CA ALA A 88 -2.71 -16.21 3.50
C ALA A 88 -3.75 -17.30 3.84
N ARG A 89 -4.70 -17.03 4.74
CA ARG A 89 -5.73 -17.98 5.21
C ARG A 89 -7.13 -17.58 4.79
N THR A 90 -7.44 -16.28 4.77
CA THR A 90 -8.82 -15.80 4.62
C THR A 90 -8.90 -14.40 4.02
N ALA A 91 -10.12 -13.95 3.73
CA ALA A 91 -10.39 -12.55 3.41
C ALA A 91 -10.09 -11.67 4.63
N VAL A 92 -9.45 -10.53 4.38
CA VAL A 92 -9.05 -9.58 5.43
C VAL A 92 -9.41 -8.16 5.03
N LEU A 93 -9.71 -7.34 6.03
CA LEU A 93 -9.85 -5.89 5.96
C LEU A 93 -8.71 -5.28 6.77
N PRO A 94 -7.57 -4.97 6.13
CA PRO A 94 -6.51 -4.19 6.75
C PRO A 94 -7.05 -2.91 7.40
N LEU A 95 -6.78 -2.72 8.69
CA LEU A 95 -7.04 -1.45 9.35
C LEU A 95 -5.86 -0.51 9.11
N ARG A 96 -6.09 0.80 9.23
CA ARG A 96 -5.02 1.79 9.07
C ARG A 96 -3.94 1.56 10.12
N LEU A 97 -2.69 1.82 9.73
CA LEU A 97 -1.55 1.79 10.66
C LEU A 97 -1.85 2.67 11.88
N ALA A 98 -1.46 2.17 13.06
CA ALA A 98 -1.69 2.85 14.35
C ALA A 98 -3.18 3.05 14.72
N THR A 99 -4.06 2.15 14.27
CA THR A 99 -5.43 2.07 14.80
C THR A 99 -5.40 1.45 16.19
N VAL A 100 -5.69 2.24 17.23
CA VAL A 100 -5.68 1.81 18.63
C VAL A 100 -7.03 2.04 19.32
N TYR A 101 -7.37 1.15 20.24
CA TYR A 101 -8.55 1.20 21.12
C TYR A 101 -8.10 1.16 22.58
N LEU A 102 -8.91 1.73 23.49
CA LEU A 102 -8.57 1.74 24.92
C LEU A 102 -8.34 0.33 25.47
N ASP A 103 -9.12 -0.64 25.01
CA ASP A 103 -9.07 -2.03 25.42
C ASP A 103 -9.82 -2.91 24.40
N ASP A 104 -9.77 -4.22 24.60
CA ASP A 104 -10.48 -5.19 23.77
C ASP A 104 -12.01 -5.05 23.85
N GLU A 105 -12.55 -4.48 24.92
CA GLU A 105 -14.00 -4.26 25.03
C GLU A 105 -14.45 -3.18 24.04
N ARG A 106 -13.65 -2.12 23.85
CA ARG A 106 -13.88 -1.14 22.78
C ARG A 106 -13.77 -1.75 21.38
N VAL A 107 -12.88 -2.72 21.18
CA VAL A 107 -12.78 -3.48 19.92
C VAL A 107 -14.06 -4.32 19.70
N ARG A 108 -14.54 -5.04 20.73
CA ARG A 108 -15.80 -5.79 20.67
C ARG A 108 -17.00 -4.90 20.35
N LEU A 109 -17.10 -3.73 21.00
CA LEU A 109 -18.17 -2.76 20.73
C LEU A 109 -18.13 -2.28 19.28
N MET A 110 -16.93 -2.00 18.74
CA MET A 110 -16.75 -1.61 17.34
C MET A 110 -17.19 -2.72 16.38
N LEU A 111 -16.78 -3.97 16.63
CA LEU A 111 -17.23 -5.13 15.87
C LEU A 111 -18.74 -5.28 15.90
N ARG A 112 -19.34 -5.20 17.09
CA ARG A 112 -20.79 -5.38 17.27
C ARG A 112 -21.60 -4.32 16.51
N ALA A 113 -21.13 -3.08 16.52
CA ALA A 113 -21.79 -1.97 15.83
C ALA A 113 -21.71 -2.05 14.30
N ARG A 114 -20.71 -2.76 13.74
CA ARG A 114 -20.41 -2.81 12.30
C ARG A 114 -20.35 -4.23 11.74
N ARG A 115 -20.92 -5.21 12.45
CA ARG A 115 -20.79 -6.65 12.15
C ARG A 115 -21.21 -6.97 10.71
N GLU A 116 -22.39 -6.53 10.30
CA GLU A 116 -22.92 -6.77 8.96
C GLU A 116 -22.05 -6.11 7.89
N ALA A 117 -21.69 -4.83 8.06
CA ALA A 117 -20.83 -4.12 7.11
C ALA A 117 -19.45 -4.78 6.94
N PHE A 118 -18.85 -5.29 8.01
CA PHE A 118 -17.61 -6.06 7.90
C PHE A 118 -17.80 -7.40 7.23
N ALA A 119 -18.87 -8.13 7.58
CA ALA A 119 -19.17 -9.43 6.98
C ALA A 119 -19.40 -9.30 5.46
N ASP A 120 -20.16 -8.30 5.03
CA ASP A 120 -20.43 -8.01 3.62
C ASP A 120 -19.13 -7.66 2.90
N ARG A 121 -18.32 -6.74 3.46
CA ARG A 121 -17.06 -6.35 2.82
C ARG A 121 -16.05 -7.50 2.74
N LEU A 122 -15.98 -8.35 3.76
CA LEU A 122 -15.16 -9.57 3.72
C LEU A 122 -15.65 -10.55 2.65
N THR A 123 -16.96 -10.61 2.41
CA THR A 123 -17.54 -11.44 1.34
C THR A 123 -17.16 -10.87 -0.03
N ASP A 124 -17.27 -9.55 -0.22
CA ASP A 124 -16.90 -8.88 -1.46
C ASP A 124 -15.42 -9.04 -1.81
N LEU A 125 -14.54 -9.09 -0.81
CA LEU A 125 -13.09 -9.23 -0.98
C LEU A 125 -12.61 -10.69 -0.93
N ALA A 126 -13.51 -11.65 -0.77
CA ALA A 126 -13.15 -13.05 -0.73
C ALA A 126 -12.51 -13.50 -2.05
N ALA A 127 -11.38 -14.22 -1.96
CA ALA A 127 -10.60 -14.71 -3.10
C ALA A 127 -10.17 -13.61 -4.09
N GLN A 128 -9.91 -12.40 -3.59
CA GLN A 128 -9.37 -11.28 -4.35
C GLN A 128 -8.08 -10.77 -3.72
N VAL A 129 -7.20 -10.23 -4.56
CA VAL A 129 -5.89 -9.68 -4.16
C VAL A 129 -5.69 -8.32 -4.79
N GLU A 130 -4.89 -7.49 -4.13
CA GLU A 130 -4.53 -6.17 -4.64
C GLU A 130 -3.19 -6.20 -5.37
N TRP A 131 -3.15 -5.53 -6.52
CA TRP A 131 -1.93 -5.26 -7.27
C TRP A 131 -1.71 -3.76 -7.39
N GLY A 132 -0.53 -3.29 -6.99
CA GLY A 132 -0.11 -1.91 -7.19
C GLY A 132 0.66 -1.76 -8.50
N VAL A 133 0.27 -0.79 -9.34
CA VAL A 133 0.97 -0.43 -10.58
C VAL A 133 1.41 1.02 -10.48
N LYS A 134 2.71 1.26 -10.67
CA LYS A 134 3.29 2.60 -10.71
C LYS A 134 4.00 2.84 -12.02
N ILE A 135 3.81 4.02 -12.60
CA ILE A 135 4.51 4.45 -13.82
C ILE A 135 5.39 5.65 -13.47
N TYR A 136 6.64 5.58 -13.89
CA TYR A 136 7.66 6.58 -13.66
C TYR A 136 8.21 7.09 -14.99
N VAL A 137 8.38 8.40 -15.08
CA VAL A 137 9.21 9.04 -16.12
C VAL A 137 10.64 9.09 -15.60
N GLU A 138 11.54 8.37 -16.24
CA GLU A 138 12.93 8.33 -15.81
C GLU A 138 13.60 9.69 -16.01
N ALA A 139 14.44 10.09 -15.05
CA ALA A 139 15.30 11.24 -15.24
C ALA A 139 16.28 10.90 -16.36
N ALA A 140 16.35 11.75 -17.40
CA ALA A 140 17.41 11.64 -18.39
C ALA A 140 18.74 11.68 -17.65
N ALA A 141 19.53 10.60 -17.75
CA ALA A 141 20.81 10.51 -17.07
C ALA A 141 21.61 11.79 -17.33
N GLU A 142 21.82 12.59 -16.29
CA GLU A 142 22.81 13.65 -16.36
C GLU A 142 24.12 12.93 -16.62
N ALA A 143 24.74 13.20 -17.76
CA ALA A 143 26.08 12.72 -18.05
C ALA A 143 27.05 13.45 -17.10
N GLU A 144 27.04 13.09 -15.83
CA GLU A 144 28.03 13.47 -14.83
C GLU A 144 29.29 12.62 -15.08
N GLY A 145 30.03 12.99 -16.11
CA GLY A 145 31.44 12.66 -16.24
C GLY A 145 32.19 13.96 -16.51
N PRO A 146 33.42 14.16 -15.97
CA PRO A 146 34.24 15.28 -16.38
C PRO A 146 34.35 15.23 -17.89
N ALA A 147 33.97 16.32 -18.55
CA ALA A 147 33.94 16.42 -20.01
C ALA A 147 35.26 15.89 -20.58
N GLY A 148 35.23 14.66 -21.11
CA GLY A 148 36.27 14.20 -22.02
C GLY A 148 36.36 15.22 -23.17
N PRO A 149 37.56 15.45 -23.72
CA PRO A 149 37.76 16.47 -24.76
C PRO A 149 36.72 16.28 -25.88
N PRO A 150 36.18 17.37 -26.43
CA PRO A 150 35.05 17.32 -27.36
C PRO A 150 35.43 16.43 -28.56
N THR A 151 34.81 15.27 -28.65
CA THR A 151 34.91 14.38 -29.82
C THR A 151 34.01 14.83 -30.96
N ASP A 152 33.24 15.90 -30.77
CA ASP A 152 32.46 16.53 -31.83
C ASP A 152 33.27 17.69 -32.44
N ALA A 153 34.12 17.34 -33.40
CA ALA A 153 34.99 18.24 -34.14
C ALA A 153 34.17 19.22 -34.99
N GLY A 154 33.64 20.30 -34.40
CA GLY A 154 33.00 21.38 -35.15
C GLY A 154 32.10 22.37 -34.40
N LEU A 155 31.76 22.14 -33.13
CA LEU A 155 30.81 23.02 -32.39
C LEU A 155 31.49 23.90 -31.34
N THR A 156 31.08 25.17 -31.25
CA THR A 156 31.48 26.04 -30.15
C THR A 156 30.89 25.54 -28.82
N PRO A 157 31.56 25.74 -27.67
CA PRO A 157 31.08 25.25 -26.37
C PRO A 157 29.62 25.63 -26.04
N GLY A 158 29.20 26.84 -26.41
CA GLY A 158 27.81 27.30 -26.24
C GLY A 158 26.80 26.58 -27.14
N ARG A 159 27.17 26.23 -28.38
CA ARG A 159 26.32 25.44 -29.28
C ARG A 159 26.19 23.99 -28.82
N ALA A 160 27.29 23.39 -28.34
CA ALA A 160 27.26 22.06 -27.76
C ALA A 160 26.36 22.00 -26.50
N TYR A 161 26.43 23.01 -25.63
CA TYR A 161 25.53 23.14 -24.47
C TYR A 161 24.04 23.26 -24.88
N LEU A 162 23.72 24.15 -25.83
CA LEU A 162 22.34 24.33 -26.30
C LEU A 162 21.78 23.07 -27.00
N SER A 163 22.63 22.36 -27.77
CA SER A 163 22.28 21.09 -28.40
C SER A 163 21.94 20.02 -27.36
N ARG A 164 22.79 19.85 -26.34
CA ARG A 164 22.53 18.93 -25.21
C ARG A 164 21.24 19.27 -24.47
N ARG A 165 21.01 20.56 -24.17
CA ARG A 165 19.80 21.01 -23.48
C ARG A 165 18.52 20.77 -24.31
N ARG A 166 18.59 20.95 -25.64
CA ARG A 166 17.47 20.63 -26.54
C ARG A 166 17.21 19.13 -26.59
N ALA A 167 18.26 18.31 -26.70
CA ALA A 167 18.15 16.86 -26.70
C ALA A 167 17.54 16.34 -25.39
N GLN A 168 17.97 16.86 -24.23
CA GLN A 168 17.42 16.51 -22.92
C GLN A 168 15.93 16.87 -22.81
N ARG A 169 15.53 18.06 -23.29
CA ARG A 169 14.12 18.45 -23.29
C ARG A 169 13.27 17.53 -24.18
N ASN A 170 13.74 17.26 -25.39
CA ASN A 170 13.04 16.36 -26.31
C ASN A 170 12.90 14.95 -25.72
N ALA A 171 13.98 14.40 -25.14
CA ALA A 171 13.95 13.09 -24.49
C ALA A 171 12.96 13.04 -23.32
N ARG A 172 12.86 14.12 -22.54
CA ARG A 172 11.86 14.24 -21.47
C ARG A 172 10.44 14.32 -22.01
N GLU A 173 10.19 15.10 -23.06
CA GLU A 173 8.89 15.17 -23.74
C GLU A 173 8.48 13.80 -24.31
N ASP A 174 9.41 13.08 -24.93
CA ASP A 174 9.18 11.72 -25.46
C ASP A 174 8.89 10.73 -24.33
N ALA A 175 9.57 10.83 -23.17
CA ALA A 175 9.31 9.99 -22.01
C ALA A 175 7.92 10.23 -21.40
N TYR A 176 7.43 11.47 -21.32
CA TYR A 176 6.05 11.74 -20.87
C TYR A 176 5.01 11.15 -21.84
N ARG A 177 5.22 11.28 -23.15
CA ARG A 177 4.34 10.63 -24.14
C ARG A 177 4.38 9.11 -24.02
N GLY A 178 5.56 8.55 -23.77
CA GLY A 178 5.74 7.14 -23.46
C GLY A 178 4.96 6.75 -22.20
N ALA A 179 4.96 7.56 -21.15
CA ALA A 179 4.25 7.27 -19.91
C ALA A 179 2.73 7.35 -20.06
N GLU A 180 2.22 8.31 -20.85
CA GLU A 180 0.80 8.34 -21.24
C GLU A 180 0.42 7.08 -22.01
N GLN A 181 1.24 6.68 -22.98
CA GLN A 181 1.02 5.45 -23.74
C GLN A 181 1.10 4.19 -22.85
N ALA A 182 2.01 4.16 -21.87
CA ALA A 182 2.10 3.09 -20.89
C ALA A 182 0.82 3.01 -20.06
N ALA A 183 0.33 4.15 -19.58
CA ALA A 183 -0.89 4.23 -18.79
C ALA A 183 -2.11 3.69 -19.56
N GLU A 184 -2.27 4.08 -20.82
CA GLU A 184 -3.36 3.58 -21.68
C GLU A 184 -3.28 2.07 -21.90
N ARG A 185 -2.09 1.54 -22.21
CA ARG A 185 -1.89 0.11 -22.44
C ARG A 185 -2.11 -0.71 -21.18
N VAL A 186 -1.57 -0.25 -20.05
CA VAL A 186 -1.72 -0.91 -18.76
C VAL A 186 -3.17 -0.88 -18.28
N GLU A 187 -3.87 0.24 -18.42
CA GLU A 187 -5.29 0.31 -18.08
C GLU A 187 -6.12 -0.65 -18.95
N ALA A 188 -5.84 -0.71 -20.25
CA ALA A 188 -6.53 -1.60 -21.17
C ALA A 188 -6.32 -3.09 -20.80
N ALA A 189 -5.07 -3.48 -20.47
CA ALA A 189 -4.75 -4.82 -19.99
C ALA A 189 -5.43 -5.12 -18.65
N ALA A 190 -5.32 -4.19 -17.69
CA ALA A 190 -5.88 -4.35 -16.34
C ALA A 190 -7.40 -4.52 -16.35
N ARG A 191 -8.11 -3.80 -17.23
CA ARG A 191 -9.58 -3.84 -17.35
C ARG A 191 -10.13 -5.24 -17.70
N ALA A 192 -9.32 -6.12 -18.29
CA ALA A 192 -9.74 -7.49 -18.59
C ALA A 192 -9.87 -8.38 -17.34
N TYR A 193 -9.26 -7.98 -16.21
CA TYR A 193 -9.15 -8.80 -14.99
C TYR A 193 -9.66 -8.08 -13.74
N ALA A 194 -9.40 -6.79 -13.61
CA ALA A 194 -9.67 -6.04 -12.41
C ALA A 194 -11.18 -5.83 -12.21
N VAL A 195 -11.66 -6.13 -11.01
CA VAL A 195 -13.06 -5.88 -10.61
C VAL A 195 -13.26 -4.48 -10.04
N ASP A 196 -12.18 -3.85 -9.55
CA ASP A 196 -12.18 -2.49 -9.04
C ASP A 196 -10.79 -1.84 -9.19
N ARG A 197 -10.73 -0.51 -9.18
CA ARG A 197 -9.51 0.30 -9.31
C ARG A 197 -9.56 1.50 -8.37
N VAL A 198 -8.48 1.71 -7.63
CA VAL A 198 -8.25 2.95 -6.86
C VAL A 198 -7.04 3.67 -7.42
N GLN A 199 -7.21 4.92 -7.82
CA GLN A 199 -6.10 5.79 -8.22
C GLN A 199 -5.60 6.57 -7.00
N HIS A 200 -4.35 6.33 -6.62
CA HIS A 200 -3.68 7.07 -5.56
C HIS A 200 -2.98 8.31 -6.09
N ARG A 201 -2.66 9.23 -5.18
CA ARG A 201 -1.78 10.34 -5.52
C ARG A 201 -0.41 9.80 -5.94
N PRO A 202 0.20 10.32 -7.01
CA PRO A 202 1.57 9.97 -7.35
C PRO A 202 2.51 10.28 -6.19
N GLN A 203 3.50 9.41 -5.97
CA GLN A 203 4.44 9.55 -4.86
C GLN A 203 5.38 10.74 -5.11
N GLN A 204 5.50 11.62 -4.11
CA GLN A 204 6.35 12.82 -4.13
C GLN A 204 7.13 12.93 -2.81
N GLY A 205 8.25 13.66 -2.80
CA GLY A 205 9.01 14.01 -1.58
C GLY A 205 10.09 12.99 -1.18
N GLU A 206 10.60 13.11 0.05
CA GLU A 206 11.77 12.37 0.56
C GLU A 206 11.59 10.83 0.61
N LEU A 207 10.34 10.36 0.54
CA LEU A 207 9.96 8.94 0.47
C LEU A 207 10.01 8.38 -0.95
N ALA A 208 10.05 9.23 -1.97
CA ALA A 208 10.25 8.84 -3.37
C ALA A 208 11.75 8.68 -3.69
N ARG A 209 12.48 7.92 -2.85
CA ARG A 209 13.91 7.63 -3.09
C ARG A 209 14.04 6.66 -4.26
N GLY A 210 14.11 7.20 -5.47
CA GLY A 210 14.36 6.45 -6.70
C GLY A 210 14.54 7.39 -7.90
N PRO A 211 15.20 6.95 -8.97
CA PRO A 211 15.34 7.77 -10.17
C PRO A 211 13.99 7.91 -10.88
N GLY A 212 13.58 9.15 -11.15
CA GLY A 212 12.41 9.48 -11.97
C GLY A 212 11.20 10.01 -11.20
N GLU A 213 10.26 10.58 -11.96
CA GLU A 213 9.01 11.18 -11.46
C GLU A 213 7.87 10.17 -11.55
N ASN A 214 7.20 9.88 -10.43
CA ASN A 214 6.01 9.04 -10.45
C ASN A 214 4.83 9.82 -11.04
N VAL A 215 4.21 9.28 -12.09
CA VAL A 215 3.09 9.91 -12.79
C VAL A 215 1.77 9.13 -12.63
N ILE A 216 1.84 7.82 -12.39
CA ILE A 216 0.68 6.97 -12.08
C ILE A 216 1.00 6.11 -10.86
N ASN A 217 0.01 5.95 -9.98
CA ASN A 217 0.05 5.10 -8.79
C ASN A 217 -1.34 4.50 -8.58
N ASP A 218 -1.60 3.36 -9.21
CA ASP A 218 -2.91 2.71 -9.18
C ASP A 218 -2.86 1.43 -8.36
N ALA A 219 -3.97 1.10 -7.71
CA ALA A 219 -4.23 -0.19 -7.13
C ALA A 219 -5.38 -0.86 -7.89
N TYR A 220 -5.22 -2.14 -8.21
CA TYR A 220 -6.21 -2.97 -8.90
C TYR A 220 -6.61 -4.13 -8.00
N LEU A 221 -7.92 -4.34 -7.87
CA LEU A 221 -8.48 -5.49 -7.18
C LEU A 221 -8.74 -6.59 -8.20
N VAL A 222 -8.10 -7.74 -8.04
CA VAL A 222 -8.09 -8.81 -9.04
C VAL A 222 -8.50 -10.13 -8.38
N PRO A 223 -9.39 -10.93 -8.99
CA PRO A 223 -9.66 -12.29 -8.52
C PRO A 223 -8.38 -13.11 -8.46
N LEU A 224 -8.12 -13.79 -7.33
CA LEU A 224 -6.87 -14.53 -7.08
C LEU A 224 -6.51 -15.51 -8.21
N ARG A 225 -7.52 -16.16 -8.79
CA ARG A 225 -7.36 -17.10 -9.91
C ARG A 225 -6.84 -16.48 -11.21
N GLN A 226 -6.89 -15.15 -11.34
CA GLN A 226 -6.46 -14.36 -12.49
C GLN A 226 -5.21 -13.52 -12.19
N ALA A 227 -4.66 -13.61 -10.97
CA ALA A 227 -3.59 -12.72 -10.51
C ALA A 227 -2.31 -12.81 -11.36
N GLU A 228 -1.89 -14.02 -11.73
CA GLU A 228 -0.68 -14.19 -12.56
C GLU A 228 -0.89 -13.74 -14.00
N ASP A 229 -2.05 -14.01 -14.59
CA ASP A 229 -2.39 -13.55 -15.95
C ASP A 229 -2.44 -12.02 -16.00
N PHE A 230 -3.08 -11.39 -15.01
CA PHE A 230 -3.08 -9.94 -14.85
C PHE A 230 -1.66 -9.37 -14.78
N ARG A 231 -0.79 -9.96 -13.94
CA ARG A 231 0.59 -9.49 -13.79
C ARG A 231 1.36 -9.60 -15.11
N ALA A 232 1.23 -10.74 -15.81
CA ALA A 232 1.92 -10.97 -17.07
C ALA A 232 1.48 -9.98 -18.15
N ASP A 233 0.17 -9.78 -18.33
CA ASP A 233 -0.37 -8.90 -19.37
C ASP A 233 -0.06 -7.42 -19.08
N VAL A 234 -0.13 -6.99 -17.82
CA VAL A 234 0.25 -5.62 -17.42
C VAL A 234 1.73 -5.37 -17.64
N MET A 235 2.60 -6.33 -17.28
CA MET A 235 4.03 -6.22 -17.54
C MET A 235 4.33 -6.17 -19.05
N GLN A 236 3.71 -7.04 -19.84
CA GLN A 236 3.86 -7.06 -21.30
C GLN A 236 3.38 -5.77 -21.96
N ALA A 237 2.27 -5.19 -21.47
CA ALA A 237 1.72 -3.92 -21.93
C ALA A 237 2.66 -2.74 -21.68
N ALA A 238 3.48 -2.82 -20.64
CA ALA A 238 4.44 -1.80 -20.24
C ALA A 238 5.77 -1.83 -21.01
N GLU A 239 6.03 -2.86 -21.82
CA GLU A 239 7.31 -3.00 -22.53
C GLU A 239 7.49 -2.03 -23.72
N GLY A 240 8.75 -1.76 -24.07
CA GLY A 240 9.12 -1.09 -25.32
C GLY A 240 8.92 0.43 -25.32
N LEU A 241 8.85 1.07 -24.15
CA LEU A 241 8.66 2.52 -24.00
C LEU A 241 9.92 3.18 -23.40
N PRO A 242 10.77 3.80 -24.23
CA PRO A 242 12.02 4.42 -23.76
C PRO A 242 11.77 5.52 -22.72
N GLY A 243 12.57 5.54 -21.66
CA GLY A 243 12.48 6.55 -20.59
C GLY A 243 11.27 6.38 -19.65
N VAL A 244 10.57 5.25 -19.73
CA VAL A 244 9.44 4.92 -18.87
C VAL A 244 9.78 3.66 -18.09
N ARG A 245 9.56 3.72 -16.78
CA ARG A 245 9.67 2.55 -15.89
C ARG A 245 8.32 2.26 -15.27
N VAL A 246 7.85 1.03 -15.43
CA VAL A 246 6.63 0.54 -14.80
C VAL A 246 6.99 -0.47 -13.72
N GLU A 247 6.46 -0.27 -12.53
CA GLU A 247 6.59 -1.18 -11.41
C GLU A 247 5.23 -1.83 -11.11
N VAL A 248 5.23 -3.15 -11.02
CA VAL A 248 4.06 -3.93 -10.62
C VAL A 248 4.41 -4.63 -9.31
N THR A 249 3.60 -4.43 -8.27
CA THR A 249 3.83 -4.93 -6.91
C THR A 249 2.62 -5.69 -6.42
N GLY A 250 2.85 -6.78 -5.71
CA GLY A 250 1.80 -7.66 -5.18
C GLY A 250 2.12 -9.14 -5.43
N PRO A 251 1.15 -10.04 -5.19
CA PRO A 251 -0.19 -9.74 -4.70
C PRO A 251 -0.16 -9.30 -3.22
N TRP A 252 -0.92 -8.26 -2.88
CA TRP A 252 -1.05 -7.73 -1.52
C TRP A 252 -2.43 -8.05 -0.92
N ALA A 253 -2.53 -7.97 0.41
CA ALA A 253 -3.82 -7.80 1.06
C ALA A 253 -4.51 -6.51 0.54
N PRO A 254 -5.86 -6.45 0.52
CA PRO A 254 -6.59 -5.39 -0.17
C PRO A 254 -6.66 -4.06 0.61
N TYR A 255 -5.51 -3.48 0.96
CA TYR A 255 -5.38 -2.23 1.73
C TYR A 255 -6.19 -1.08 1.14
N SER A 256 -6.12 -0.88 -0.18
CA SER A 256 -6.79 0.22 -0.88
C SER A 256 -8.31 0.02 -0.93
N PHE A 257 -8.76 -1.23 -0.78
CA PHE A 257 -10.17 -1.63 -0.90
C PHE A 257 -10.78 -2.00 0.47
N ALA A 258 -10.01 -1.98 1.55
CA ALA A 258 -10.46 -2.37 2.89
C ALA A 258 -11.39 -1.36 3.56
N THR A 259 -11.38 -0.11 3.08
CA THR A 259 -12.15 0.98 3.71
C THR A 259 -13.63 0.74 3.51
N LEU A 260 -14.36 0.55 4.61
CA LEU A 260 -15.81 0.71 4.62
C LEU A 260 -16.10 2.18 4.32
N THR A 261 -16.71 2.50 3.17
CA THR A 261 -17.12 3.87 2.85
C THR A 261 -17.90 4.43 4.05
N GLU A 262 -17.37 5.48 4.68
CA GLU A 262 -17.95 6.03 5.91
C GLU A 262 -19.37 6.55 5.64
N ALA A 263 -20.38 5.86 6.19
CA ALA A 263 -21.49 6.60 6.79
C ALA A 263 -20.93 7.31 8.03
N GLU A 264 -21.18 8.62 8.11
CA GLU A 264 -20.55 9.59 9.02
C GLU A 264 -20.16 9.06 10.42
N PRO A 265 -19.00 9.46 10.95
CA PRO A 265 -18.69 9.19 12.35
C PRO A 265 -19.76 9.86 13.23
N LEU A 266 -20.38 9.06 14.10
CA LEU A 266 -21.22 9.52 15.20
C LEU A 266 -20.46 10.63 15.94
N ARG A 267 -20.91 11.87 15.75
CA ARG A 267 -20.45 13.02 16.52
C ARG A 267 -20.62 12.67 17.99
N ARG A 268 -19.54 12.78 18.78
CA ARG A 268 -19.64 12.74 20.23
C ARG A 268 -20.68 13.78 20.65
N ALA A 269 -21.75 13.34 21.30
CA ALA A 269 -22.54 14.21 22.15
C ALA A 269 -21.61 14.64 23.29
N THR A 270 -21.15 15.89 23.24
CA THR A 270 -20.55 16.55 24.39
C THR A 270 -21.68 16.83 25.40
N PRO A 271 -21.44 16.63 26.71
CA PRO A 271 -22.43 16.85 27.76
C PRO A 271 -22.96 18.28 27.81
#